data_AF-A0A4R1M1I6-F1
#
_entry.id   AF-A0A4R1M1I6-F1
#
_cell.length_a   1.000
_cell.length_b   1.000
_cell.length_c   1.000
_cell.angle_alpha   90.00
_cell.angle_beta   90.00
_cell.angle_gamma   90.00
#
_symmetry.space_group_name_H-M   'P 1'
#
loop_
_entity.id
_entity.type
_entity.pdbx_description
1 polymer ?
#
loop_
_entity_poly.entity_id
_entity_poly.type
_entity_poly.pdbx_seq_one_letter_code
_entity_poly.pdbx_strand_id
1 'polypeptide(L)'
;MKLFTKLTILAGICVLLASSCMIGSIADRIAEASNGGDVGSGDAILITKNTYPVSSIQDLKVSTSGGSIDVAGDASQEAVIEMYVKPNNNRNLSQGEIQEILDRDYEIRIEQRGGTLEAYAKRRNNLNWRNGLSVSFKVRTGNKVTTDLSTSGGSIRLANLAGRQNFKTSGGSLDIENMDGNITGRTSGGSIQAYNSMGTINLSTSGGSIKMQGLNGDIDVSTSGGSIEGHSVNGSLTARTSGGSIDLESLTCSVNASTSGGSLTAVLNELPGDVRLSTSAGNVNLTLPSNTGANLDLKGFNVNVDGLANFQGSNNKGKLNGSINGGGANVQASTSAGNVNLTIR
;
A
#
# COMPACT_ATOMS: atom_id res chain seq x y z
N MET A 1 65.72 -7.89 -11.50
CA MET A 1 66.27 -8.73 -12.59
C MET A 1 65.36 -9.96 -12.67
N LYS A 2 64.43 -10.22 -13.59
CA LYS A 2 63.90 -9.71 -14.88
C LYS A 2 62.38 -10.01 -14.81
N LEU A 3 61.40 -9.14 -15.04
CA LEU A 3 60.92 -8.47 -16.27
C LEU A 3 60.68 -9.38 -17.51
N PHE A 4 59.43 -9.34 -17.98
CA PHE A 4 58.88 -9.62 -19.32
C PHE A 4 58.76 -11.04 -19.88
N THR A 5 57.52 -11.52 -20.05
CA THR A 5 56.85 -11.91 -21.33
C THR A 5 55.43 -12.44 -20.95
N LYS A 6 54.31 -12.21 -21.64
CA LYS A 6 54.02 -11.78 -23.01
C LYS A 6 52.59 -11.22 -23.05
N LEU A 7 52.43 -10.10 -23.74
CA LEU A 7 51.18 -9.43 -24.08
C LEU A 7 50.78 -9.82 -25.52
N THR A 8 49.47 -9.83 -25.79
CA THR A 8 48.78 -9.45 -27.05
C THR A 8 48.31 -10.53 -28.06
N ILE A 9 47.00 -10.37 -28.39
CA ILE A 9 46.25 -10.41 -29.67
C ILE A 9 45.25 -11.56 -29.89
N LEU A 10 43.95 -11.24 -29.73
CA LEU A 10 42.86 -11.25 -30.75
C LEU A 10 41.55 -10.89 -29.99
N ALA A 11 41.02 -9.66 -30.03
CA ALA A 11 40.33 -8.98 -31.13
C ALA A 11 39.24 -9.83 -31.79
N GLY A 12 37.99 -9.67 -31.33
CA GLY A 12 36.81 -10.21 -32.01
C GLY A 12 35.57 -10.19 -31.12
N ILE A 13 34.52 -9.50 -31.58
CA ILE A 13 33.16 -9.40 -31.02
C ILE A 13 32.94 -8.15 -30.14
N CYS A 14 33.03 -7.01 -30.83
CA CYS A 14 32.20 -5.84 -30.58
C CYS A 14 31.30 -5.70 -31.83
N VAL A 15 30.08 -5.20 -31.66
CA VAL A 15 29.02 -4.87 -32.65
C VAL A 15 27.77 -5.80 -32.61
N LEU A 16 26.61 -5.14 -32.49
CA LEU A 16 25.19 -5.57 -32.46
C LEU A 16 24.66 -5.92 -31.04
N LEU A 17 23.81 -5.14 -30.36
CA LEU A 17 22.82 -4.15 -30.79
C LEU A 17 22.67 -3.03 -29.73
N ALA A 18 22.95 -1.79 -30.14
CA ALA A 18 22.30 -0.62 -29.57
C ALA A 18 20.85 -0.60 -30.09
N SER A 19 19.87 -0.84 -29.21
CA SER A 19 18.45 -0.52 -29.40
C SER A 19 17.67 -0.81 -28.11
N SER A 20 17.77 0.09 -27.13
CA SER A 20 16.75 0.35 -26.09
C SER A 20 17.18 1.52 -25.19
N CYS A 21 17.67 2.59 -25.80
CA CYS A 21 17.66 3.90 -25.17
C CYS A 21 16.22 4.43 -25.28
N MET A 22 15.34 3.98 -24.38
CA MET A 22 13.97 4.48 -24.10
C MET A 22 13.34 3.65 -22.96
N ILE A 23 14.10 3.38 -21.91
CA ILE A 23 13.54 2.96 -20.62
C ILE A 23 14.02 4.03 -19.64
N GLY A 24 13.23 5.10 -19.51
CA GLY A 24 13.37 6.00 -18.37
C GLY A 24 13.34 5.15 -17.10
N SER A 25 14.30 5.37 -16.20
CA SER A 25 14.45 4.51 -15.04
C SER A 25 13.13 4.44 -14.28
N ILE A 26 12.77 3.25 -13.81
CA ILE A 26 11.57 3.02 -12.99
C ILE A 26 11.61 3.88 -11.72
N ALA A 27 12.80 4.32 -11.28
CA ALA A 27 12.97 5.29 -10.19
C ALA A 27 12.42 6.69 -10.53
N ASP A 28 12.52 7.13 -11.78
CA ASP A 28 12.02 8.46 -12.20
C ASP A 28 10.49 8.52 -12.30
N ARG A 29 9.83 7.38 -12.57
CA ARG A 29 8.35 7.29 -12.64
C ARG A 29 7.66 7.09 -11.29
N ILE A 30 8.41 6.71 -10.25
CA ILE A 30 7.90 6.65 -8.86
C ILE A 30 7.85 8.05 -8.24
N ALA A 31 8.70 8.99 -8.70
CA ALA A 31 8.73 10.37 -8.20
C ALA A 31 7.49 11.23 -8.56
N GLU A 32 6.72 10.86 -9.59
CA GLU A 32 5.53 11.64 -9.98
C GLU A 32 4.24 11.21 -9.26
N ALA A 33 4.23 10.05 -8.58
CA ALA A 33 3.08 9.58 -7.80
C ALA A 33 3.15 9.99 -6.31
N SER A 34 4.27 10.56 -5.85
CA SER A 34 4.50 11.01 -4.47
C SER A 34 4.02 12.43 -4.17
N ASN A 35 3.10 13.00 -4.95
CA ASN A 35 2.41 14.25 -4.61
C ASN A 35 1.33 14.05 -3.51
N GLY A 36 1.57 13.12 -2.59
CA GLY A 36 0.84 12.98 -1.34
C GLY A 36 1.37 13.98 -0.32
N GLY A 37 0.83 15.20 -0.37
CA GLY A 37 1.01 16.31 0.59
C GLY A 37 2.13 16.16 1.62
N ASP A 38 3.32 16.65 1.25
CA ASP A 38 4.49 16.78 2.11
C ASP A 38 4.14 17.44 3.47
N VAL A 39 4.63 16.86 4.56
CA VAL A 39 4.51 17.40 5.92
C VAL A 39 5.46 18.59 6.03
N GLY A 40 5.08 19.69 5.39
CA GLY A 40 5.94 20.86 5.23
C GLY A 40 5.62 21.78 4.03
N SER A 41 4.57 21.53 3.25
CA SER A 41 4.26 22.36 2.07
C SER A 41 4.12 23.87 2.39
N GLY A 42 5.09 24.68 1.97
CA GLY A 42 5.07 26.15 1.77
C GLY A 42 4.83 27.07 2.97
N ASP A 43 3.78 26.79 3.74
CA ASP A 43 3.18 27.74 4.70
C ASP A 43 3.16 27.20 6.14
N ALA A 44 3.68 25.98 6.38
CA ALA A 44 3.72 25.38 7.71
C ALA A 44 4.96 25.82 8.50
N ILE A 45 4.75 26.32 9.72
CA ILE A 45 5.82 26.83 10.59
C ILE A 45 6.24 25.72 11.55
N LEU A 46 7.55 25.48 11.67
CA LEU A 46 8.13 24.61 12.69
C LEU A 46 8.02 25.29 14.07
N ILE A 47 7.30 24.68 15.00
CA ILE A 47 7.08 25.21 16.35
C ILE A 47 8.01 24.55 17.37
N THR A 48 8.25 23.24 17.22
CA THR A 48 9.02 22.49 18.21
C THR A 48 9.79 21.36 17.53
N LYS A 49 11.00 21.11 18.02
CA LYS A 49 11.88 20.01 17.61
C LYS A 49 12.50 19.38 18.86
N ASN A 50 12.18 18.13 19.12
CA ASN A 50 12.74 17.37 20.23
C ASN A 50 13.56 16.20 19.72
N THR A 51 14.66 15.91 20.41
CA THR A 51 15.56 14.81 20.09
C THR A 51 15.68 13.86 21.27
N TYR A 52 15.66 12.56 20.99
CA TYR A 52 15.75 11.48 21.98
C TYR A 52 16.72 10.40 21.47
N PRO A 53 17.42 9.65 22.35
CA PRO A 53 18.18 8.49 21.92
C PRO A 53 17.24 7.40 21.35
N VAL A 54 17.51 6.88 20.15
CA VAL A 54 16.70 5.81 19.53
C VAL A 54 16.61 4.59 20.44
N SER A 55 17.70 4.24 21.13
CA SER A 55 17.75 3.12 22.07
C SER A 55 16.76 3.22 23.23
N SER A 56 16.22 4.42 23.49
CA SER A 56 15.24 4.66 24.53
C SER A 56 13.79 4.58 24.03
N ILE A 57 13.56 4.43 22.72
CA ILE A 57 12.24 4.42 22.10
C ILE A 57 11.88 3.00 21.63
N GLN A 58 10.80 2.47 22.18
CA GLN A 58 10.19 1.17 21.81
C GLN A 58 8.82 1.39 21.15
N ASP A 59 8.06 2.35 21.67
CA ASP A 59 6.73 2.71 21.19
C ASP A 59 6.68 4.18 20.78
N LEU A 60 5.98 4.47 19.68
CA LEU A 60 5.68 5.80 19.21
C LEU A 60 4.16 5.98 19.14
N LYS A 61 3.63 6.92 19.93
CA LYS A 61 2.21 7.29 19.92
C LYS A 61 2.07 8.70 19.39
N VAL A 62 1.38 8.87 18.27
CA VAL A 62 1.15 10.20 17.69
C VAL A 62 -0.33 10.40 17.40
N SER A 63 -0.92 11.42 18.00
CA SER A 63 -2.32 11.77 17.79
C SER A 63 -2.48 13.25 17.46
N THR A 64 -3.13 13.55 16.33
CA THR A 64 -3.55 14.91 15.97
C THR A 64 -4.99 14.90 15.45
N SER A 65 -5.55 16.06 15.09
CA SER A 65 -6.91 16.17 14.54
C SER A 65 -6.92 16.65 13.08
N GLY A 66 -6.07 17.61 12.71
CA GLY A 66 -6.12 18.25 11.40
C GLY A 66 -4.90 18.00 10.51
N GLY A 67 -3.72 17.86 11.11
CA GLY A 67 -2.48 17.73 10.35
C GLY A 67 -2.11 16.28 10.06
N SER A 68 -1.09 16.16 9.24
CA SER A 68 -0.55 14.88 8.80
C SER A 68 0.45 14.33 9.83
N ILE A 69 0.65 13.02 9.78
CA ILE A 69 1.67 12.33 10.57
C ILE A 69 2.61 11.64 9.59
N ASP A 70 3.89 11.97 9.63
CA ASP A 70 4.93 11.31 8.83
C ASP A 70 5.93 10.65 9.80
N VAL A 71 6.11 9.34 9.67
CA VAL A 71 7.05 8.57 10.48
C VAL A 71 7.97 7.76 9.58
N ALA A 72 9.27 8.00 9.70
CA ALA A 72 10.30 7.29 8.95
C ALA A 72 11.33 6.65 9.89
N GLY A 73 11.61 5.36 9.66
CA GLY A 73 12.75 4.68 10.23
C GLY A 73 14.04 5.02 9.47
N ASP A 74 15.12 5.27 10.19
CA ASP A 74 16.46 5.42 9.62
C ASP A 74 17.54 4.79 10.53
N ALA A 75 18.81 4.87 10.12
CA ALA A 75 19.95 4.33 10.86
C ALA A 75 20.51 5.30 11.92
N SER A 76 19.82 6.42 12.16
CA SER A 76 20.22 7.42 13.17
C SER A 76 20.24 6.80 14.57
N GLN A 77 21.11 7.33 15.43
CA GLN A 77 21.08 7.05 16.86
C GLN A 77 20.14 8.00 17.62
N GLU A 78 19.61 9.00 16.93
CA GLU A 78 18.71 10.01 17.45
C GLU A 78 17.34 9.92 16.77
N ALA A 79 16.30 9.77 17.58
CA ALA A 79 14.92 9.96 17.19
C ALA A 79 14.59 11.44 17.29
N VAL A 80 14.02 12.01 16.24
CA VAL A 80 13.68 13.42 16.13
C VAL A 80 12.20 13.55 15.86
N ILE A 81 11.51 14.36 16.66
CA ILE A 81 10.11 14.72 16.44
C ILE A 81 9.99 16.23 16.22
N GLU A 82 9.38 16.59 15.10
CA GLU A 82 9.15 17.96 14.66
C GLU A 82 7.64 18.22 14.60
N MET A 83 7.21 19.33 15.19
CA MET A 83 5.83 19.79 15.16
C MET A 83 5.70 20.98 14.22
N TYR A 84 4.93 20.80 13.15
CA TYR A 84 4.63 21.82 12.15
C TYR A 84 3.19 22.28 12.28
N VAL A 85 2.97 23.59 12.19
CA VAL A 85 1.66 24.19 12.38
C VAL A 85 1.34 25.15 11.25
N LYS A 86 0.13 25.05 10.69
CA LYS A 86 -0.44 26.03 9.77
C LYS A 86 -1.90 26.33 10.10
N PRO A 87 -2.42 27.51 9.78
CA PRO A 87 -3.84 27.78 9.89
C PRO A 87 -4.67 26.88 8.96
N ASN A 88 -5.87 26.45 9.38
CA ASN A 88 -6.78 25.65 8.54
C ASN A 88 -7.38 26.45 7.38
N ASN A 89 -7.28 27.78 7.45
CA ASN A 89 -7.73 28.71 6.43
C ASN A 89 -6.52 29.46 5.86
N ASN A 90 -6.72 30.21 4.77
CA ASN A 90 -5.64 30.95 4.10
C ASN A 90 -5.25 32.24 4.86
N ARG A 91 -5.32 32.23 6.20
CA ARG A 91 -4.78 33.33 7.02
C ARG A 91 -3.26 33.21 7.05
N ASN A 92 -2.59 34.33 6.88
CA ASN A 92 -1.18 34.43 7.18
C ASN A 92 -1.03 34.84 8.65
N LEU A 93 -0.54 33.94 9.49
CA LEU A 93 -0.32 34.19 10.92
C LEU A 93 1.18 34.11 11.20
N SER A 94 1.67 35.04 12.02
CA SER A 94 3.04 34.97 12.53
C SER A 94 3.21 33.79 13.50
N GLN A 95 4.47 33.41 13.75
CA GLN A 95 4.79 32.36 14.72
C GLN A 95 4.27 32.69 16.14
N GLY A 96 4.31 33.96 16.55
CA GLY A 96 3.78 34.42 17.83
C GLY A 96 2.27 34.23 17.95
N GLU A 97 1.51 34.66 16.92
CA GLU A 97 0.05 34.47 16.89
C GLU A 97 -0.34 32.99 16.88
N ILE A 98 0.42 32.15 16.17
CA ILE A 98 0.22 30.70 16.20
C ILE A 98 0.43 30.16 17.62
N GLN A 99 1.50 30.57 18.30
CA GLN A 99 1.80 30.13 19.66
C GLN A 99 0.66 30.52 20.63
N GLU A 100 0.17 31.75 20.56
CA GLU A 100 -0.97 32.21 21.38
C GLU A 100 -2.23 31.36 21.15
N ILE A 101 -2.53 31.00 19.90
CA ILE A 101 -3.68 30.13 19.57
C ILE A 101 -3.45 28.71 20.08
N LEU A 102 -2.24 28.16 19.95
CA LEU A 102 -1.89 26.84 20.48
C LEU A 102 -2.09 26.81 22.00
N ASP A 103 -1.54 27.78 22.73
CA ASP A 103 -1.63 27.84 24.19
C ASP A 103 -3.08 27.97 24.67
N ARG A 104 -3.88 28.79 23.97
CA ARG A 104 -5.28 29.06 24.33
C ARG A 104 -6.23 27.94 23.93
N ASP A 105 -6.08 27.35 22.75
CA ASP A 105 -7.10 26.50 22.13
C ASP A 105 -6.70 25.01 22.02
N TYR A 106 -5.43 24.66 22.21
CA TYR A 106 -4.91 23.30 22.02
C TYR A 106 -4.30 22.70 23.30
N GLU A 107 -4.57 21.41 23.50
CA GLU A 107 -3.79 20.57 24.40
C GLU A 107 -2.67 19.92 23.58
N ILE A 108 -1.42 20.23 23.92
CA ILE A 108 -0.22 19.71 23.27
C ILE A 108 0.65 19.01 24.29
N ARG A 109 1.07 17.79 23.99
CA ARG A 109 2.02 17.03 24.81
C ARG A 109 3.04 16.37 23.88
N ILE A 110 4.32 16.65 24.08
CA ILE A 110 5.43 15.98 23.40
C ILE A 110 6.41 15.56 24.48
N GLU A 111 6.36 14.28 24.86
CA GLU A 111 7.11 13.78 26.00
C GLU A 111 7.48 12.30 25.82
N GLN A 112 8.59 11.91 26.42
CA GLN A 112 8.96 10.50 26.54
C GLN A 112 8.63 10.02 27.96
N ARG A 113 7.92 8.90 28.06
CA ARG A 113 7.63 8.22 29.32
C ARG A 113 8.10 6.77 29.23
N GLY A 114 9.22 6.47 29.88
CA GLY A 114 9.87 5.16 29.74
C GLY A 114 10.26 4.90 28.28
N GLY A 115 9.81 3.77 27.72
CA GLY A 115 10.06 3.39 26.32
C GLY A 115 9.13 4.05 25.30
N THR A 116 8.16 4.87 25.72
CA THR A 116 7.16 5.43 24.81
C THR A 116 7.42 6.91 24.54
N LEU A 117 7.55 7.29 23.28
CA LEU A 117 7.50 8.68 22.82
C LEU A 117 6.06 9.03 22.44
N GLU A 118 5.46 9.98 23.14
CA GLU A 118 4.09 10.45 22.89
C GLU A 118 4.11 11.86 22.31
N ALA A 119 3.39 12.05 21.21
CA ALA A 119 3.03 13.35 20.67
C ALA A 119 1.52 13.45 20.49
N TYR A 120 0.93 14.43 21.14
CA TYR A 120 -0.51 14.62 21.17
C TYR A 120 -0.82 16.09 20.89
N ALA A 121 -1.72 16.35 19.95
CA ALA A 121 -2.25 17.68 19.67
C ALA A 121 -3.75 17.58 19.41
N LYS A 122 -4.56 18.07 20.35
CA LYS A 122 -6.01 18.13 20.18
C LYS A 122 -6.53 19.49 20.57
N ARG A 123 -7.48 20.00 19.78
CA ARG A 123 -8.16 21.23 20.13
C ARG A 123 -9.11 21.00 21.30
N ARG A 124 -9.09 21.88 22.30
CA ARG A 124 -9.94 21.80 23.50
C ARG A 124 -11.43 21.85 23.16
N ASN A 125 -11.82 22.75 22.25
CA ASN A 125 -13.21 22.96 21.81
C ASN A 125 -13.33 22.88 20.29
N ASN A 126 -14.29 22.09 19.79
CA ASN A 126 -14.39 21.75 18.37
C ASN A 126 -15.44 22.56 17.56
N LEU A 127 -16.11 23.54 18.19
CA LEU A 127 -17.23 24.28 17.59
C LEU A 127 -16.84 25.15 16.37
N ASN A 128 -15.57 25.57 16.25
CA ASN A 128 -15.10 26.47 15.18
C ASN A 128 -13.85 25.91 14.45
N TRP A 129 -13.86 24.63 14.07
CA TRP A 129 -12.66 23.95 13.54
C TRP A 129 -12.08 24.62 12.27
N ARG A 130 -12.91 25.28 11.45
CA ARG A 130 -12.48 26.04 10.26
C ARG A 130 -11.48 27.17 10.57
N ASN A 131 -11.58 27.76 11.76
CA ASN A 131 -10.68 28.81 12.22
C ASN A 131 -9.55 28.26 13.11
N GLY A 132 -9.41 26.94 13.18
CA GLY A 132 -8.34 26.28 13.92
C GLY A 132 -7.02 26.28 13.16
N LEU A 133 -6.06 25.60 13.78
CA LEU A 133 -4.76 25.24 13.26
C LEU A 133 -4.73 23.74 12.90
N SER A 134 -3.96 23.43 11.87
CA SER A 134 -3.53 22.10 11.48
C SER A 134 -2.18 21.84 12.12
N VAL A 135 -2.12 20.87 13.02
CA VAL A 135 -0.89 20.45 13.70
C VAL A 135 -0.43 19.13 13.10
N SER A 136 0.72 19.13 12.46
CA SER A 136 1.33 17.96 11.84
C SER A 136 2.59 17.55 12.60
N PHE A 137 2.88 16.25 12.59
CA PHE A 137 4.07 15.70 13.23
C PHE A 137 4.92 14.97 12.20
N LYS A 138 6.22 15.27 12.19
CA LYS A 138 7.23 14.54 11.43
C LYS A 138 8.17 13.86 12.42
N VAL A 139 8.30 12.55 12.32
CA VAL A 139 9.09 11.74 13.24
C VAL A 139 10.11 10.92 12.45
N ARG A 140 11.39 11.10 12.78
CA ARG A 140 12.46 10.19 12.37
C ARG A 140 12.88 9.37 13.58
N THR A 141 13.03 8.06 13.42
CA THR A 141 13.34 7.16 14.54
C THR A 141 14.10 5.92 14.02
N GLY A 142 14.46 4.98 14.90
CA GLY A 142 15.00 3.70 14.47
C GLY A 142 13.95 2.85 13.75
N ASN A 143 14.40 1.86 12.99
CA ASN A 143 13.50 0.98 12.24
C ASN A 143 12.67 0.02 13.10
N LYS A 144 13.09 -0.32 14.33
CA LYS A 144 12.39 -1.26 15.21
C LYS A 144 11.58 -0.55 16.29
N VAL A 145 10.43 0.00 15.90
CA VAL A 145 9.49 0.65 16.83
C VAL A 145 8.06 0.21 16.55
N THR A 146 7.23 0.15 17.60
CA THR A 146 5.79 -0.02 17.46
C THR A 146 5.11 1.33 17.33
N THR A 147 4.19 1.51 16.37
CA THR A 147 3.45 2.76 16.23
C THR A 147 1.96 2.61 16.57
N ASP A 148 1.41 3.66 17.18
CA ASP A 148 -0.03 3.90 17.32
C ASP A 148 -0.33 5.34 16.88
N LEU A 149 -0.79 5.50 15.64
CA LEU A 149 -0.97 6.80 15.00
C LEU A 149 -2.44 7.10 14.74
N SER A 150 -2.89 8.31 15.05
CA SER A 150 -4.27 8.73 14.80
C SER A 150 -4.34 10.18 14.33
N THR A 151 -5.03 10.43 13.23
CA THR A 151 -5.48 11.78 12.84
C THR A 151 -6.93 11.75 12.38
N SER A 152 -7.57 12.89 12.19
CA SER A 152 -8.93 12.93 11.64
C SER A 152 -8.92 13.43 10.19
N GLY A 153 -8.23 14.54 9.91
CA GLY A 153 -8.19 15.14 8.58
C GLY A 153 -6.94 14.84 7.77
N GLY A 154 -5.79 14.69 8.43
CA GLY A 154 -4.50 14.58 7.74
C GLY A 154 -4.20 13.19 7.20
N SER A 155 -3.20 13.12 6.32
CA SER A 155 -2.66 11.86 5.82
C SER A 155 -1.66 11.26 6.82
N ILE A 156 -1.49 9.95 6.77
CA ILE A 156 -0.44 9.26 7.53
C ILE A 156 0.53 8.62 6.54
N ARG A 157 1.81 8.95 6.67
CA ARG A 157 2.92 8.33 5.94
C ARG A 157 3.77 7.52 6.92
N LEU A 158 4.10 6.28 6.55
CA LEU A 158 4.95 5.38 7.29
C LEU A 158 5.99 4.77 6.34
N ALA A 159 7.27 4.89 6.68
CA ALA A 159 8.36 4.36 5.85
C ALA A 159 9.47 3.68 6.66
N ASN A 160 10.01 2.58 6.14
CA ASN A 160 11.22 1.91 6.66
C ASN A 160 11.12 1.42 8.13
N LEU A 161 9.96 0.89 8.52
CA LEU A 161 9.72 0.41 9.88
C LEU A 161 9.47 -1.10 9.92
N ALA A 162 9.90 -1.71 11.01
CA ALA A 162 9.70 -3.11 11.32
C ALA A 162 8.96 -3.28 12.65
N GLY A 163 8.16 -4.34 12.77
CA GLY A 163 7.38 -4.66 13.96
C GLY A 163 5.87 -4.43 13.79
N ARG A 164 5.21 -3.89 14.81
CA ARG A 164 3.75 -3.69 14.82
C ARG A 164 3.40 -2.24 14.57
N GLN A 165 2.61 -1.97 13.53
CA GLN A 165 2.21 -0.63 13.13
C GLN A 165 0.68 -0.55 13.10
N ASN A 166 0.12 0.32 13.94
CA ASN A 166 -1.31 0.59 13.98
C ASN A 166 -1.54 2.07 13.67
N PHE A 167 -2.35 2.36 12.66
CA PHE A 167 -2.58 3.74 12.27
C PHE A 167 -3.96 3.94 11.65
N LYS A 168 -4.56 5.10 11.95
CA LYS A 168 -5.87 5.45 11.43
C LYS A 168 -6.03 6.94 11.13
N THR A 169 -6.76 7.22 10.06
CA THR A 169 -7.30 8.55 9.78
C THR A 169 -8.77 8.45 9.40
N SER A 170 -9.46 9.58 9.23
CA SER A 170 -10.84 9.59 8.73
C SER A 170 -10.91 10.16 7.32
N GLY A 171 -10.29 11.31 7.08
CA GLY A 171 -10.34 12.01 5.78
C GLY A 171 -9.09 11.84 4.92
N GLY A 172 -7.91 11.67 5.54
CA GLY A 172 -6.65 11.64 4.80
C GLY A 172 -6.31 10.29 4.18
N SER A 173 -5.28 10.29 3.34
CA SER A 173 -4.74 9.09 2.70
C SER A 173 -3.71 8.40 3.58
N LEU A 174 -3.48 7.12 3.31
CA LEU A 174 -2.42 6.32 3.94
C LEU A 174 -1.37 6.01 2.89
N ASP A 175 -0.11 6.28 3.22
CA ASP A 175 1.06 5.98 2.36
C ASP A 175 2.06 5.15 3.16
N ILE A 176 2.34 3.94 2.69
CA ILE A 176 3.06 2.91 3.44
C ILE A 176 4.16 2.34 2.56
N GLU A 177 5.40 2.41 3.02
CA GLU A 177 6.56 2.06 2.20
C GLU A 177 7.62 1.28 2.99
N ASN A 178 8.15 0.20 2.42
CA ASN A 178 9.29 -0.56 2.96
C ASN A 178 9.08 -1.01 4.42
N MET A 179 7.95 -1.66 4.68
CA MET A 179 7.55 -2.07 6.02
C MET A 179 7.72 -3.59 6.23
N ASP A 180 8.09 -4.01 7.43
CA ASP A 180 8.27 -5.44 7.78
C ASP A 180 7.55 -5.81 9.09
N GLY A 181 6.50 -6.62 9.02
CA GLY A 181 5.81 -7.14 10.22
C GLY A 181 4.29 -7.03 10.16
N ASN A 182 3.66 -6.60 11.25
CA ASN A 182 2.20 -6.49 11.35
C ASN A 182 1.77 -5.04 11.09
N ILE A 183 1.05 -4.81 10.00
CA ILE A 183 0.65 -3.50 9.51
C ILE A 183 -0.87 -3.43 9.51
N THR A 184 -1.45 -2.60 10.35
CA THR A 184 -2.90 -2.38 10.42
C THR A 184 -3.22 -0.91 10.19
N GLY A 185 -3.80 -0.60 9.03
CA GLY A 185 -4.06 0.76 8.57
C GLY A 185 -5.52 0.99 8.17
N ARG A 186 -6.16 2.06 8.65
CA ARG A 186 -7.56 2.37 8.31
C ARG A 186 -7.79 3.83 7.97
N THR A 187 -8.57 4.08 6.92
CA THR A 187 -9.13 5.42 6.63
C THR A 187 -10.61 5.29 6.26
N SER A 188 -11.34 6.41 6.15
CA SER A 188 -12.74 6.38 5.68
C SER A 188 -12.87 7.03 4.30
N GLY A 189 -12.27 8.20 4.09
CA GLY A 189 -12.38 8.96 2.84
C GLY A 189 -11.19 8.83 1.91
N GLY A 190 -9.97 8.68 2.45
CA GLY A 190 -8.75 8.70 1.65
C GLY A 190 -8.43 7.39 0.96
N SER A 191 -7.51 7.47 0.00
CA SER A 191 -6.92 6.29 -0.66
C SER A 191 -5.79 5.71 0.17
N ILE A 192 -5.48 4.44 -0.08
CA ILE A 192 -4.36 3.74 0.56
C ILE A 192 -3.37 3.33 -0.51
N GLN A 193 -2.09 3.61 -0.28
CA GLN A 193 -0.99 3.12 -1.08
C GLN A 193 -0.04 2.30 -0.20
N ALA A 194 0.36 1.14 -0.67
CA ALA A 194 1.29 0.25 0.03
C ALA A 194 2.34 -0.30 -0.94
N TYR A 195 3.61 -0.07 -0.62
CA TYR A 195 4.75 -0.39 -1.47
C TYR A 195 5.79 -1.22 -0.71
N ASN A 196 6.33 -2.25 -1.37
CA ASN A 196 7.53 -2.98 -0.95
C ASN A 196 7.48 -3.45 0.51
N SER A 197 6.32 -3.95 0.96
CA SER A 197 6.08 -4.26 2.36
C SER A 197 5.78 -5.75 2.56
N MET A 198 6.20 -6.29 3.69
CA MET A 198 6.07 -7.71 3.99
C MET A 198 5.55 -8.01 5.39
N GLY A 199 4.96 -9.19 5.55
CA GLY A 199 4.38 -9.68 6.81
C GLY A 199 2.86 -9.80 6.76
N THR A 200 2.18 -9.44 7.85
CA THR A 200 0.71 -9.44 7.93
C THR A 200 0.19 -8.02 7.70
N ILE A 201 -0.53 -7.80 6.60
CA ILE A 201 -0.93 -6.48 6.12
C ILE A 201 -2.47 -6.41 6.07
N ASN A 202 -3.08 -5.58 6.92
CA ASN A 202 -4.52 -5.33 6.95
C ASN A 202 -4.80 -3.86 6.66
N LEU A 203 -5.37 -3.56 5.49
CA LEU A 203 -5.61 -2.19 5.04
C LEU A 203 -7.06 -2.00 4.60
N SER A 204 -7.75 -1.00 5.16
CA SER A 204 -9.14 -0.75 4.81
C SER A 204 -9.49 0.72 4.65
N THR A 205 -10.27 1.04 3.62
CA THR A 205 -10.91 2.35 3.42
C THR A 205 -12.41 2.18 3.14
N SER A 206 -13.19 3.26 3.17
CA SER A 206 -14.61 3.21 2.75
C SER A 206 -14.80 3.84 1.38
N GLY A 207 -14.27 5.04 1.16
CA GLY A 207 -14.47 5.80 -0.08
C GLY A 207 -13.32 5.71 -1.09
N GLY A 208 -12.08 5.57 -0.61
CA GLY A 208 -10.90 5.63 -1.47
C GLY A 208 -10.57 4.31 -2.17
N SER A 209 -9.62 4.38 -3.11
CA SER A 209 -9.04 3.21 -3.77
C SER A 209 -7.84 2.69 -2.96
N ILE A 210 -7.49 1.42 -3.17
CA ILE A 210 -6.30 0.80 -2.58
C ILE A 210 -5.36 0.41 -3.72
N LYS A 211 -4.11 0.88 -3.65
CA LYS A 211 -3.04 0.51 -4.58
C LYS A 211 -1.93 -0.22 -3.83
N MET A 212 -1.54 -1.38 -4.34
CA MET A 212 -0.51 -2.23 -3.76
C MET A 212 0.54 -2.56 -4.81
N GLN A 213 1.82 -2.51 -4.42
CA GLN A 213 2.91 -2.95 -5.29
C GLN A 213 4.04 -3.58 -4.48
N GLY A 214 4.45 -4.79 -4.88
CA GLY A 214 5.58 -5.49 -4.25
C GLY A 214 5.28 -5.93 -2.81
N LEU A 215 4.09 -6.49 -2.57
CA LEU A 215 3.71 -6.97 -1.24
C LEU A 215 3.99 -8.47 -1.08
N ASN A 216 4.40 -8.89 0.13
CA ASN A 216 4.72 -10.28 0.42
C ASN A 216 4.24 -10.72 1.81
N GLY A 217 3.40 -11.75 1.89
CA GLY A 217 2.94 -12.33 3.16
C GLY A 217 1.43 -12.53 3.18
N ASP A 218 0.78 -12.23 4.32
CA ASP A 218 -0.66 -12.37 4.49
C ASP A 218 -1.34 -11.01 4.36
N ILE A 219 -2.03 -10.80 3.24
CA ILE A 219 -2.51 -9.48 2.82
C ILE A 219 -4.05 -9.50 2.77
N ASP A 220 -4.69 -8.64 3.57
CA ASP A 220 -6.13 -8.43 3.59
C ASP A 220 -6.44 -6.94 3.33
N VAL A 221 -7.05 -6.67 2.18
CA VAL A 221 -7.40 -5.33 1.76
C VAL A 221 -8.88 -5.19 1.42
N SER A 222 -9.50 -4.10 1.88
CA SER A 222 -10.91 -3.86 1.60
C SER A 222 -11.28 -2.40 1.42
N THR A 223 -12.12 -2.11 0.43
CA THR A 223 -12.79 -0.80 0.28
C THR A 223 -14.29 -0.99 0.07
N SER A 224 -15.10 0.07 0.19
CA SER A 224 -16.52 0.00 -0.15
C SER A 224 -16.80 0.62 -1.51
N GLY A 225 -16.29 1.83 -1.78
CA GLY A 225 -16.56 2.59 -3.00
C GLY A 225 -15.46 2.53 -4.06
N GLY A 226 -14.19 2.38 -3.67
CA GLY A 226 -13.06 2.48 -4.59
C GLY A 226 -12.68 1.16 -5.27
N SER A 227 -11.72 1.26 -6.18
CA SER A 227 -11.09 0.09 -6.82
C SER A 227 -9.91 -0.42 -6.00
N ILE A 228 -9.53 -1.68 -6.25
CA ILE A 228 -8.32 -2.27 -5.69
C ILE A 228 -7.39 -2.63 -6.85
N GLU A 229 -6.19 -2.06 -6.82
CA GLU A 229 -5.11 -2.34 -7.79
C GLU A 229 -3.96 -3.01 -7.05
N GLY A 230 -3.47 -4.14 -7.58
CA GLY A 230 -2.35 -4.88 -6.99
C GLY A 230 -1.37 -5.35 -8.05
N HIS A 231 -0.08 -5.12 -7.82
CA HIS A 231 0.98 -5.58 -8.72
C HIS A 231 2.10 -6.29 -7.94
N SER A 232 2.58 -7.43 -8.42
CA SER A 232 3.66 -8.20 -7.78
C SER A 232 3.35 -8.54 -6.32
N VAL A 233 2.29 -9.34 -6.11
CA VAL A 233 1.84 -9.76 -4.77
C VAL A 233 2.12 -11.25 -4.56
N ASN A 234 2.81 -11.56 -3.45
CA ASN A 234 3.28 -12.89 -3.07
C ASN A 234 2.65 -13.33 -1.72
N GLY A 235 2.52 -14.63 -1.48
CA GLY A 235 1.95 -15.18 -0.23
C GLY A 235 0.45 -15.48 -0.33
N SER A 236 -0.38 -14.79 0.46
CA SER A 236 -1.84 -14.89 0.44
C SER A 236 -2.49 -13.51 0.30
N LEU A 237 -3.49 -13.40 -0.58
CA LEU A 237 -4.18 -12.14 -0.86
C LEU A 237 -5.70 -12.31 -0.73
N THR A 238 -6.29 -11.50 0.14
CA THR A 238 -7.73 -11.26 0.22
C THR A 238 -8.01 -9.82 -0.20
N ALA A 239 -8.82 -9.63 -1.25
CA ALA A 239 -9.14 -8.31 -1.79
C ALA A 239 -10.65 -8.12 -1.97
N ARG A 240 -11.26 -7.13 -1.30
CA ARG A 240 -12.72 -6.95 -1.33
C ARG A 240 -13.14 -5.52 -1.61
N THR A 241 -14.02 -5.31 -2.59
CA THR A 241 -14.71 -4.03 -2.77
C THR A 241 -16.22 -4.24 -2.97
N SER A 242 -17.02 -3.18 -2.85
CA SER A 242 -18.44 -3.24 -3.20
C SER A 242 -18.75 -2.51 -4.51
N GLY A 243 -18.11 -1.36 -4.77
CA GLY A 243 -18.44 -0.50 -5.91
C GLY A 243 -17.38 -0.40 -7.01
N GLY A 244 -16.16 -0.88 -6.77
CA GLY A 244 -15.05 -0.75 -7.73
C GLY A 244 -14.64 -2.05 -8.42
N SER A 245 -13.76 -1.92 -9.40
CA SER A 245 -13.06 -3.05 -10.01
C SER A 245 -11.92 -3.55 -9.12
N ILE A 246 -11.51 -4.79 -9.33
CA ILE A 246 -10.30 -5.36 -8.74
C ILE A 246 -9.38 -5.77 -9.88
N ASP A 247 -8.22 -5.13 -9.99
CA ASP A 247 -7.23 -5.40 -11.04
C ASP A 247 -5.91 -5.84 -10.37
N LEU A 248 -5.57 -7.11 -10.57
CA LEU A 248 -4.45 -7.77 -9.90
C LEU A 248 -3.50 -8.37 -10.95
N GLU A 249 -2.24 -7.99 -10.90
CA GLU A 249 -1.22 -8.38 -11.89
C GLU A 249 0.03 -8.97 -11.24
N SER A 250 0.70 -9.86 -11.99
CA SER A 250 1.95 -10.50 -11.59
C SER A 250 1.85 -11.19 -10.22
N LEU A 251 0.79 -11.96 -10.02
CA LEU A 251 0.52 -12.65 -8.76
C LEU A 251 1.26 -13.99 -8.66
N THR A 252 1.80 -14.28 -7.49
CA THR A 252 2.46 -15.54 -7.11
C THR A 252 1.96 -15.94 -5.72
N CYS A 253 0.64 -15.86 -5.52
CA CYS A 253 -0.04 -16.04 -4.25
C CYS A 253 -1.34 -16.81 -4.40
N SER A 254 -1.90 -17.29 -3.29
CA SER A 254 -3.32 -17.63 -3.22
C SER A 254 -4.18 -16.36 -3.23
N VAL A 255 -5.35 -16.42 -3.87
CA VAL A 255 -6.17 -15.22 -4.11
C VAL A 255 -7.61 -15.48 -3.73
N ASN A 256 -8.17 -14.62 -2.88
CA ASN A 256 -9.61 -14.54 -2.61
C ASN A 256 -10.07 -13.11 -2.87
N ALA A 257 -10.61 -12.86 -4.06
CA ALA A 257 -11.01 -11.53 -4.49
C ALA A 257 -12.50 -11.46 -4.83
N SER A 258 -13.18 -10.41 -4.35
CA SER A 258 -14.61 -10.24 -4.58
C SER A 258 -15.04 -8.78 -4.72
N THR A 259 -15.90 -8.51 -5.71
CA THR A 259 -16.59 -7.22 -5.86
C THR A 259 -18.10 -7.38 -6.10
N SER A 260 -18.91 -6.35 -5.82
CA SER A 260 -20.34 -6.37 -6.16
C SER A 260 -20.62 -5.63 -7.47
N GLY A 261 -20.03 -4.46 -7.67
CA GLY A 261 -20.11 -3.68 -8.91
C GLY A 261 -18.71 -3.43 -9.46
N GLY A 262 -18.33 -4.15 -10.51
CA GLY A 262 -17.02 -4.01 -11.13
C GLY A 262 -16.54 -5.30 -11.78
N SER A 263 -15.60 -5.15 -12.70
CA SER A 263 -14.89 -6.32 -13.25
C SER A 263 -13.76 -6.73 -12.32
N LEU A 264 -13.42 -8.01 -12.38
CA LEU A 264 -12.31 -8.57 -11.65
C LEU A 264 -11.32 -9.11 -12.67
N THR A 265 -10.11 -8.56 -12.70
CA THR A 265 -8.99 -9.05 -13.49
C THR A 265 -7.92 -9.60 -12.57
N ALA A 266 -7.47 -10.83 -12.81
CA ALA A 266 -6.36 -11.43 -12.08
C ALA A 266 -5.39 -12.12 -13.05
N VAL A 267 -4.11 -11.74 -13.00
CA VAL A 267 -3.04 -12.34 -13.80
C VAL A 267 -2.02 -12.98 -12.87
N LEU A 268 -1.99 -14.31 -12.87
CA LEU A 268 -1.05 -15.10 -12.08
C LEU A 268 0.15 -15.50 -12.92
N ASN A 269 1.35 -15.32 -12.36
CA ASN A 269 2.61 -15.84 -12.90
C ASN A 269 2.88 -17.27 -12.41
N GLU A 270 2.35 -17.62 -11.23
CA GLU A 270 2.42 -18.94 -10.64
C GLU A 270 1.10 -19.26 -9.91
N LEU A 271 0.77 -20.54 -9.76
CA LEU A 271 -0.40 -20.99 -8.99
C LEU A 271 0.04 -21.79 -7.76
N PRO A 272 0.55 -21.14 -6.69
CA PRO A 272 1.01 -21.83 -5.49
C PRO A 272 -0.13 -22.30 -4.58
N GLY A 273 -1.36 -21.83 -4.80
CA GLY A 273 -2.52 -22.16 -3.97
C GLY A 273 -3.85 -21.79 -4.62
N ASP A 274 -4.92 -21.88 -3.84
CA ASP A 274 -6.28 -21.71 -4.33
C ASP A 274 -6.56 -20.26 -4.79
N VAL A 275 -7.41 -20.17 -5.82
CA VAL A 275 -7.88 -18.91 -6.41
C VAL A 275 -9.40 -18.90 -6.37
N ARG A 276 -9.99 -17.90 -5.75
CA ARG A 276 -11.42 -17.66 -5.68
C ARG A 276 -11.72 -16.22 -6.10
N LEU A 277 -12.40 -16.08 -7.23
CA LEU A 277 -12.76 -14.80 -7.82
C LEU A 277 -14.28 -14.74 -7.96
N SER A 278 -14.90 -13.67 -7.48
CA SER A 278 -16.34 -13.51 -7.64
C SER A 278 -16.76 -12.06 -7.85
N THR A 279 -17.63 -11.80 -8.82
CA THR A 279 -18.33 -10.51 -8.94
C THR A 279 -19.84 -10.68 -9.07
N SER A 280 -20.64 -9.71 -8.62
CA SER A 280 -22.09 -9.75 -8.89
C SER A 280 -22.40 -9.20 -10.27
N ALA A 281 -21.81 -8.06 -10.63
CA ALA A 281 -21.98 -7.40 -11.92
C ALA A 281 -20.62 -7.04 -12.52
N GLY A 282 -20.34 -7.56 -13.72
CA GLY A 282 -19.05 -7.40 -14.39
C GLY A 282 -18.45 -8.74 -14.84
N ASN A 283 -17.34 -8.66 -15.56
CA ASN A 283 -16.63 -9.84 -16.04
C ASN A 283 -15.60 -10.30 -15.01
N VAL A 284 -15.32 -11.60 -15.00
CA VAL A 284 -14.13 -12.15 -14.34
C VAL A 284 -13.14 -12.55 -15.42
N ASN A 285 -11.98 -11.90 -15.46
CA ASN A 285 -10.89 -12.21 -16.36
C ASN A 285 -9.76 -12.82 -15.54
N LEU A 286 -9.44 -14.08 -15.80
CA LEU A 286 -8.38 -14.81 -15.12
C LEU A 286 -7.34 -15.27 -16.14
N THR A 287 -6.08 -14.93 -15.90
CA THR A 287 -4.94 -15.48 -16.63
C THR A 287 -4.14 -16.38 -15.70
N LEU A 288 -3.92 -17.63 -16.11
CA LEU A 288 -3.06 -18.60 -15.44
C LEU A 288 -1.82 -18.88 -16.31
N PRO A 289 -0.68 -19.24 -15.69
CA PRO A 289 0.51 -19.59 -16.46
C PRO A 289 0.32 -20.90 -17.24
N SER A 290 1.04 -21.05 -18.36
CA SER A 290 1.08 -22.31 -19.09
C SER A 290 1.53 -23.48 -18.20
N ASN A 291 1.07 -24.69 -18.52
CA ASN A 291 1.34 -25.93 -17.77
C ASN A 291 0.80 -25.98 -16.33
N THR A 292 -0.11 -25.05 -15.96
CA THR A 292 -0.79 -25.09 -14.66
C THR A 292 -1.65 -26.35 -14.50
N GLY A 293 -1.45 -27.11 -13.42
CA GLY A 293 -2.38 -28.12 -12.94
C GLY A 293 -3.39 -27.51 -11.97
N ALA A 294 -4.69 -27.63 -12.27
CA ALA A 294 -5.73 -27.02 -11.45
C ALA A 294 -7.07 -27.75 -11.56
N ASN A 295 -7.86 -27.68 -10.48
CA ASN A 295 -9.28 -28.02 -10.49
C ASN A 295 -10.07 -26.74 -10.80
N LEU A 296 -10.88 -26.74 -11.84
CA LEU A 296 -11.62 -25.59 -12.34
C LEU A 296 -13.09 -25.69 -11.97
N ASP A 297 -13.66 -24.63 -11.41
CA ASP A 297 -15.10 -24.41 -11.26
C ASP A 297 -15.45 -22.97 -11.67
N LEU A 298 -15.89 -22.81 -12.92
CA LEU A 298 -16.15 -21.51 -13.54
C LEU A 298 -17.65 -21.36 -13.82
N LYS A 299 -18.23 -20.22 -13.48
CA LYS A 299 -19.66 -19.95 -13.67
C LYS A 299 -19.94 -18.51 -14.10
N GLY A 300 -20.66 -18.32 -15.20
CA GLY A 300 -21.08 -17.02 -15.67
C GLY A 300 -22.24 -17.12 -16.66
N PHE A 301 -22.58 -16.00 -17.31
CA PHE A 301 -23.51 -16.04 -18.45
C PHE A 301 -22.92 -16.84 -19.61
N ASN A 302 -21.67 -16.57 -19.94
CA ASN A 302 -20.80 -17.44 -20.72
C ASN A 302 -19.51 -17.71 -19.95
N VAL A 303 -18.88 -18.84 -20.28
CA VAL A 303 -17.52 -19.18 -19.87
C VAL A 303 -16.70 -19.33 -21.13
N ASN A 304 -15.77 -18.41 -21.36
CA ASN A 304 -14.85 -18.43 -22.49
C ASN A 304 -13.49 -18.90 -22.00
N VAL A 305 -12.89 -19.87 -22.67
CA VAL A 305 -11.58 -20.39 -22.30
C VAL A 305 -10.67 -20.40 -23.51
N ASP A 306 -9.47 -19.85 -23.33
CA ASP A 306 -8.39 -19.85 -24.30
C ASP A 306 -7.15 -20.57 -23.75
N GLY A 307 -6.44 -21.31 -24.61
CA GLY A 307 -5.25 -22.09 -24.23
C GLY A 307 -5.54 -23.39 -23.45
N LEU A 308 -6.77 -23.91 -23.49
CA LEU A 308 -7.15 -25.11 -22.74
C LEU A 308 -6.55 -26.39 -23.35
N ALA A 309 -5.65 -27.04 -22.61
CA ALA A 309 -5.08 -28.34 -22.96
C ALA A 309 -5.21 -29.33 -21.78
N ASN A 310 -5.26 -30.63 -22.09
CA ASN A 310 -5.37 -31.72 -21.09
C ASN A 310 -6.53 -31.55 -20.09
N PHE A 311 -7.66 -31.02 -20.55
CA PHE A 311 -8.85 -30.82 -19.74
C PHE A 311 -9.67 -32.11 -19.64
N GLN A 312 -10.10 -32.43 -18.42
CA GLN A 312 -11.02 -33.51 -18.12
C GLN A 312 -12.19 -32.97 -17.31
N GLY A 313 -13.41 -33.08 -17.83
CA GLY A 313 -14.59 -32.60 -17.13
C GLY A 313 -15.74 -32.24 -18.06
N SER A 314 -16.62 -31.38 -17.58
CA SER A 314 -17.80 -30.89 -18.31
C SER A 314 -17.64 -29.42 -18.67
N ASN A 315 -18.02 -29.10 -19.91
CA ASN A 315 -18.14 -27.73 -20.39
C ASN A 315 -19.54 -27.56 -20.98
N ASN A 316 -20.40 -26.90 -20.23
CA ASN A 316 -21.78 -26.62 -20.59
C ASN A 316 -21.96 -25.10 -20.72
N LYS A 317 -23.09 -24.67 -21.30
CA LYS A 317 -23.39 -23.25 -21.43
C LYS A 317 -23.33 -22.55 -20.05
N GLY A 318 -22.42 -21.58 -19.92
CA GLY A 318 -22.24 -20.77 -18.71
C GLY A 318 -21.59 -21.50 -17.52
N LYS A 319 -21.11 -22.75 -17.69
CA LYS A 319 -20.44 -23.49 -16.62
C LYS A 319 -19.34 -24.41 -17.14
N LEU A 320 -18.16 -24.31 -16.53
CA LEU A 320 -17.08 -25.27 -16.73
C LEU A 320 -16.69 -25.88 -15.39
N ASN A 321 -16.64 -27.20 -15.32
CA ASN A 321 -16.22 -27.92 -14.13
C ASN A 321 -15.37 -29.12 -14.51
N GLY A 322 -14.16 -29.22 -13.96
CA GLY A 322 -13.22 -30.29 -14.28
C GLY A 322 -11.82 -29.99 -13.80
N SER A 323 -10.83 -30.62 -14.41
CA SER A 323 -9.42 -30.45 -14.09
C SER A 323 -8.58 -30.25 -15.35
N ILE A 324 -7.49 -29.49 -15.24
CA ILE A 324 -6.45 -29.37 -16.27
C ILE A 324 -5.14 -29.96 -15.75
N ASN A 325 -4.36 -30.58 -16.64
CA ASN A 325 -3.03 -31.15 -16.34
C ASN A 325 -2.98 -32.05 -15.09
N GLY A 326 -4.01 -32.87 -14.88
CA GLY A 326 -4.09 -33.82 -13.75
C GLY A 326 -4.66 -33.22 -12.45
N GLY A 327 -5.11 -31.97 -12.46
CA GLY A 327 -5.68 -31.28 -11.29
C GLY A 327 -4.63 -30.55 -10.46
N GLY A 328 -5.01 -30.11 -9.25
CA GLY A 328 -4.12 -29.35 -8.36
C GLY A 328 -4.88 -28.38 -7.47
N ALA A 329 -4.39 -27.14 -7.39
CA ALA A 329 -5.07 -26.06 -6.66
C ALA A 329 -6.46 -25.79 -7.23
N ASN A 330 -7.37 -25.34 -6.38
CA ASN A 330 -8.74 -25.02 -6.78
C ASN A 330 -8.81 -23.62 -7.37
N VAL A 331 -9.37 -23.50 -8.56
CA VAL A 331 -9.61 -22.25 -9.26
C VAL A 331 -11.11 -22.10 -9.47
N GLN A 332 -11.69 -21.19 -8.69
CA GLN A 332 -13.10 -20.87 -8.70
C GLN A 332 -13.27 -19.44 -9.22
N ALA A 333 -14.04 -19.26 -10.30
CA ALA A 333 -14.34 -17.94 -10.83
C ALA A 333 -15.84 -17.85 -11.14
N SER A 334 -16.51 -16.83 -10.60
CA SER A 334 -17.95 -16.70 -10.76
C SER A 334 -18.43 -15.27 -10.98
N THR A 335 -19.43 -15.11 -11.85
CA THR A 335 -20.18 -13.86 -11.98
C THR A 335 -21.67 -14.13 -12.14
N SER A 336 -22.50 -13.25 -11.58
CA SER A 336 -23.97 -13.35 -11.74
C SER A 336 -24.47 -12.68 -13.01
N ALA A 337 -23.88 -11.53 -13.38
CA ALA A 337 -24.24 -10.74 -14.55
C ALA A 337 -22.99 -10.34 -15.35
N GLY A 338 -22.38 -11.34 -16.00
CA GLY A 338 -21.21 -11.14 -16.87
C GLY A 338 -20.65 -12.45 -17.39
N ASN A 339 -19.50 -12.38 -18.05
CA ASN A 339 -18.78 -13.54 -18.55
C ASN A 339 -17.60 -13.88 -17.62
N VAL A 340 -17.24 -15.16 -17.60
CA VAL A 340 -15.94 -15.60 -17.07
C VAL A 340 -15.04 -15.89 -18.27
N ASN A 341 -13.90 -15.22 -18.32
CA ASN A 341 -12.86 -15.43 -19.33
C ASN A 341 -11.64 -16.02 -18.64
N LEU A 342 -11.25 -17.23 -19.03
CA LEU A 342 -10.02 -17.88 -18.59
C LEU A 342 -9.03 -17.93 -19.75
N THR A 343 -7.81 -17.45 -19.52
CA THR A 343 -6.70 -17.55 -20.47
C THR A 343 -5.57 -18.32 -19.82
N ILE A 344 -4.99 -19.29 -20.54
CA ILE A 344 -3.80 -20.04 -20.12
C ILE A 344 -2.66 -19.69 -21.08
N ARG A 345 -1.59 -19.07 -20.58
CA ARG A 345 -0.41 -18.68 -21.39
C ARG A 345 0.87 -18.65 -20.58
#